data_AF-A4RZP3-F1
#
_entry.id   AF-A4RZP3-F1
#
_cell.length_a   1.000
_cell.length_b   1.000
_cell.length_c   1.000
_cell.angle_alpha   90.00
_cell.angle_beta   90.00
_cell.angle_gamma   90.00
#
_symmetry.space_group_name_H-M   'P 1'
#
loop_
_entity.id
_entity.type
_entity.pdbx_description
1 polymer ?
#
loop_
_entity_poly.entity_id
_entity_poly.type
_entity_poly.pdbx_seq_one_letter_code
_entity_poly.pdbx_strand_id
1 'polypeptide(L)'
;MNSLLKVCTWNAQMLPGVFAGQGGTRTDIAKRAHAMANNILCCSRADAIDVVCLQEMWEVEAAKALKVALREEFPFVYAPSARCGLMIASKFSMVCNHFTALPAKGVERLSFTKGVSTSFLRLTAAEDPTTRVAIVLNTHLQSDYWSSGRDTRAKQISCIKDVVHRAEMECAGNGYEVDRIMLVGDLNIVAGSGEYEDLMNKFPGSVDLMAPLTDIDGSIAGREGSTRGVDRSFRLTFPVARWRHVVLPCLGESRYIDLVPKVVLDYVIDLSSMVTRGVPLHHRHADSGYVHHAMCRDARGLALSDHYPIVAVSRKFPDCKATRPQRPTALAA
;
A
#
# COMPACT_ATOMS: atom_id res chain seq x y z
N MET A 1 9.35 13.79 18.00
CA MET A 1 9.13 12.54 17.22
C MET A 1 7.98 12.77 16.26
N ASN A 2 8.14 12.40 14.99
CA ASN A 2 7.07 12.54 14.00
C ASN A 2 5.93 11.61 14.37
N SER A 3 4.77 12.19 14.65
CA SER A 3 3.61 11.45 15.16
C SER A 3 2.74 10.85 14.06
N LEU A 4 3.17 10.98 12.80
CA LEU A 4 2.45 10.61 11.59
C LEU A 4 3.24 9.54 10.87
N LEU A 5 2.55 8.59 10.21
CA LEU A 5 3.16 7.62 9.31
C LEU A 5 2.66 7.89 7.89
N LYS A 6 3.57 8.26 6.98
CA LYS A 6 3.27 8.55 5.58
C LYS A 6 3.62 7.33 4.74
N VAL A 7 2.62 6.56 4.33
CA VAL A 7 2.80 5.30 3.60
C VAL A 7 2.47 5.50 2.13
N CYS A 8 3.43 5.22 1.28
CA CYS A 8 3.28 5.16 -0.16
C CYS A 8 2.98 3.72 -0.60
N THR A 9 2.03 3.53 -1.50
CA THR A 9 1.86 2.27 -2.24
C THR A 9 1.96 2.49 -3.73
N TRP A 10 2.62 1.57 -4.44
CA TRP A 10 2.75 1.65 -5.88
C TRP A 10 3.00 0.27 -6.53
N ASN A 11 2.06 -0.18 -7.35
CA ASN A 11 2.31 -1.26 -8.28
C ASN A 11 3.28 -0.76 -9.38
N ALA A 12 4.49 -1.31 -9.38
CA ALA A 12 5.61 -0.84 -10.20
C ALA A 12 5.65 -1.48 -11.60
N GLN A 13 4.80 -2.48 -11.86
CA GLN A 13 4.72 -3.19 -13.14
C GLN A 13 6.10 -3.64 -13.67
N MET A 14 6.95 -4.26 -12.86
CA MET A 14 8.31 -4.67 -13.29
C MET A 14 8.35 -6.08 -13.88
N LEU A 15 7.28 -6.55 -14.55
CA LEU A 15 7.29 -7.82 -15.27
C LEU A 15 7.92 -7.64 -16.66
N PRO A 16 9.01 -8.33 -17.02
CA PRO A 16 9.58 -8.23 -18.36
C PRO A 16 8.64 -8.75 -19.45
N GLY A 17 8.57 -8.00 -20.54
CA GLY A 17 7.86 -8.38 -21.75
C GLY A 17 7.07 -7.21 -22.35
N VAL A 18 6.47 -7.45 -23.51
CA VAL A 18 5.86 -6.42 -24.36
C VAL A 18 4.35 -6.56 -24.49
N PHE A 19 3.74 -7.50 -23.75
CA PHE A 19 2.30 -7.68 -23.71
C PHE A 19 1.65 -6.79 -22.66
N ALA A 20 0.32 -6.63 -22.73
CA ALA A 20 -0.41 -5.91 -21.69
C ALA A 20 -0.18 -6.58 -20.31
N GLY A 21 -0.01 -5.76 -19.27
CA GLY A 21 0.39 -6.22 -17.94
C GLY A 21 1.90 -6.46 -17.77
N GLN A 22 2.73 -6.07 -18.76
CA GLN A 22 4.19 -6.16 -18.68
C GLN A 22 4.84 -4.78 -18.83
N GLY A 23 5.99 -4.61 -18.19
CA GLY A 23 6.70 -3.34 -18.01
C GLY A 23 7.75 -3.00 -19.06
N GLY A 24 7.78 -3.71 -20.20
CA GLY A 24 8.71 -3.49 -21.30
C GLY A 24 9.93 -4.42 -21.29
N THR A 25 10.95 -4.06 -22.06
CA THR A 25 12.23 -4.79 -22.07
C THR A 25 12.94 -4.62 -20.73
N ARG A 26 13.92 -5.49 -20.42
CA ARG A 26 14.73 -5.33 -19.20
C ARG A 26 15.44 -3.96 -19.13
N THR A 27 15.87 -3.43 -20.27
CA THR A 27 16.48 -2.10 -20.36
C THR A 27 15.46 -1.00 -20.02
N ASP A 28 14.22 -1.12 -20.48
CA ASP A 28 13.15 -0.18 -20.13
C ASP A 28 12.86 -0.23 -18.62
N ILE A 29 12.72 -1.45 -18.07
CA ILE A 29 12.49 -1.66 -16.64
C ILE A 29 13.63 -1.08 -15.80
N ALA A 30 14.89 -1.26 -16.21
CA ALA A 30 16.04 -0.70 -15.50
C ALA A 30 16.04 0.84 -15.51
N LYS A 31 15.74 1.47 -16.67
CA LYS A 31 15.60 2.93 -16.78
C LYS A 31 14.46 3.45 -15.89
N ARG A 32 13.33 2.74 -15.88
CA ARG A 32 12.19 3.07 -15.00
C ARG A 32 12.56 2.96 -13.54
N ALA A 33 13.19 1.87 -13.12
CA ALA A 33 13.63 1.67 -11.75
C ALA A 33 14.53 2.82 -11.26
N HIS A 34 15.43 3.30 -12.11
CA HIS A 34 16.25 4.48 -11.79
C HIS A 34 15.40 5.76 -11.63
N ALA A 35 14.49 6.04 -12.56
CA ALA A 35 13.61 7.21 -12.47
C ALA A 35 12.67 7.14 -11.25
N MET A 36 12.11 5.96 -10.98
CA MET A 36 11.31 5.70 -9.78
C MET A 36 12.10 5.96 -8.51
N ALA A 37 13.34 5.48 -8.41
CA ALA A 37 14.21 5.74 -7.28
C ALA A 37 14.38 7.25 -7.06
N ASN A 38 14.73 8.00 -8.11
CA ASN A 38 14.92 9.45 -8.02
C ASN A 38 13.65 10.16 -7.55
N ASN A 39 12.48 9.78 -8.08
CA ASN A 39 11.20 10.38 -7.69
C ASN A 39 10.84 10.06 -6.23
N ILE A 40 10.99 8.80 -5.80
CA ILE A 40 10.74 8.37 -4.43
C ILE A 40 11.68 9.08 -3.45
N LEU A 41 12.98 9.15 -3.76
CA LEU A 41 13.97 9.83 -2.92
C LEU A 41 13.70 11.33 -2.84
N CYS A 42 13.31 11.97 -3.95
CA CYS A 42 12.89 13.38 -3.94
C CYS A 42 11.72 13.63 -2.98
N CYS A 43 10.67 12.79 -3.06
CA CYS A 43 9.52 12.89 -2.17
C CYS A 43 9.90 12.58 -0.71
N SER A 44 10.77 11.60 -0.49
CA SER A 44 11.28 11.25 0.85
C SER A 44 12.00 12.41 1.52
N ARG A 45 12.91 13.08 0.79
CA ARG A 45 13.71 14.21 1.27
C ARG A 45 12.86 15.46 1.54
N ALA A 46 11.75 15.59 0.83
CA ALA A 46 10.71 16.59 1.11
C ALA A 46 9.80 16.20 2.28
N ASP A 47 10.12 15.14 3.03
CA ASP A 47 9.32 14.59 4.13
C ASP A 47 7.88 14.22 3.69
N ALA A 48 7.67 13.80 2.45
CA ALA A 48 6.35 13.39 1.96
C ALA A 48 6.07 11.90 2.21
N ILE A 49 7.11 11.08 2.40
CA ILE A 49 7.02 9.62 2.49
C ILE A 49 7.95 9.09 3.59
N ASP A 50 7.44 8.16 4.40
CA ASP A 50 8.21 7.45 5.42
C ASP A 50 8.37 5.95 5.12
N VAL A 51 7.38 5.37 4.44
CA VAL A 51 7.34 3.94 4.09
C VAL A 51 6.88 3.81 2.64
N VAL A 52 7.54 2.96 1.87
CA VAL A 52 7.21 2.66 0.48
C VAL A 52 6.88 1.16 0.37
N CYS A 53 5.66 0.86 -0.07
CA CYS A 53 5.18 -0.48 -0.37
C CYS A 53 5.08 -0.64 -1.89
N LEU A 54 5.94 -1.46 -2.49
CA LEU A 54 5.91 -1.74 -3.92
C LEU A 54 5.35 -3.12 -4.20
N GLN A 55 4.60 -3.21 -5.30
CA GLN A 55 4.11 -4.46 -5.88
C GLN A 55 4.67 -4.66 -7.29
N GLU A 56 4.58 -5.90 -7.80
CA GLU A 56 5.08 -6.31 -9.10
C GLU A 56 6.58 -6.08 -9.36
N MET A 57 7.39 -6.20 -8.31
CA MET A 57 8.86 -6.18 -8.38
C MET A 57 9.42 -7.50 -8.93
N TRP A 58 9.11 -7.83 -10.18
CA TRP A 58 9.41 -9.15 -10.77
C TRP A 58 10.79 -9.26 -11.43
N GLU A 59 11.30 -8.20 -12.05
CA GLU A 59 12.63 -8.18 -12.66
C GLU A 59 13.70 -8.03 -11.58
N VAL A 60 14.54 -9.05 -11.44
CA VAL A 60 15.43 -9.23 -10.28
C VAL A 60 16.48 -8.14 -10.17
N GLU A 61 17.14 -7.78 -11.27
CA GLU A 61 18.26 -6.84 -11.23
C GLU A 61 17.78 -5.40 -11.05
N ALA A 62 16.65 -5.02 -11.68
CA ALA A 62 16.01 -3.74 -11.50
C ALA A 62 15.46 -3.59 -10.08
N ALA A 63 14.82 -4.61 -9.52
CA ALA A 63 14.38 -4.61 -8.12
C ALA A 63 15.57 -4.47 -7.15
N LYS A 64 16.68 -5.17 -7.43
CA LYS A 64 17.91 -5.05 -6.65
C LYS A 64 18.52 -3.65 -6.74
N ALA A 65 18.58 -3.07 -7.94
CA ALA A 65 19.09 -1.71 -8.15
C ALA A 65 18.21 -0.68 -7.44
N LEU A 66 16.88 -0.78 -7.55
CA LEU A 66 15.95 0.09 -6.83
C LEU A 66 16.13 -0.04 -5.31
N LYS A 67 16.21 -1.26 -4.78
CA LYS A 67 16.49 -1.51 -3.36
C LYS A 67 17.79 -0.83 -2.89
N VAL A 68 18.86 -0.93 -3.67
CA VAL A 68 20.14 -0.30 -3.35
C VAL A 68 20.02 1.22 -3.35
N ALA A 69 19.35 1.81 -4.35
CA ALA A 69 19.16 3.24 -4.43
C ALA A 69 18.30 3.79 -3.28
N LEU A 70 17.21 3.10 -2.92
CA LEU A 70 16.31 3.54 -1.85
C LEU A 70 16.96 3.54 -0.46
N ARG A 71 18.02 2.75 -0.23
CA ARG A 71 18.69 2.65 1.09
C ARG A 71 19.30 3.95 1.60
N GLU A 72 19.53 4.91 0.73
CA GLU A 72 20.01 6.24 1.12
C GLU A 72 19.05 6.90 2.12
N GLU A 73 17.75 6.82 1.86
CA GLU A 73 16.70 7.43 2.70
C GLU A 73 15.91 6.39 3.50
N PHE A 74 15.82 5.16 3.01
CA PHE A 74 15.07 4.05 3.58
C PHE A 74 16.01 2.90 3.97
N PRO A 75 16.75 3.02 5.09
CA PRO A 75 17.79 2.06 5.46
C PRO A 75 17.24 0.64 5.72
N PHE A 76 15.96 0.52 6.06
CA PHE A 76 15.31 -0.76 6.36
C PHE A 76 14.45 -1.21 5.17
N VAL A 77 14.91 -2.24 4.47
CA VAL A 77 14.20 -2.78 3.29
C VAL A 77 13.97 -4.28 3.44
N TYR A 78 12.71 -4.68 3.41
CA TYR A 78 12.27 -6.07 3.36
C TYR A 78 11.70 -6.40 1.99
N ALA A 79 12.23 -7.47 1.39
CA ALA A 79 11.73 -8.05 0.15
C ALA A 79 11.73 -9.57 0.34
N PRO A 80 10.57 -10.23 0.40
CA PRO A 80 10.51 -11.68 0.60
C PRO A 80 11.27 -12.43 -0.50
N SER A 81 11.93 -13.53 -0.14
CA SER A 81 12.63 -14.41 -1.10
C SER A 81 11.68 -15.19 -2.01
N ALA A 82 10.38 -15.19 -1.70
CA ALA A 82 9.36 -15.75 -2.56
C ALA A 82 9.25 -14.97 -3.88
N ARG A 83 8.84 -15.66 -4.95
CA ARG A 83 8.49 -15.02 -6.23
C ARG A 83 7.14 -14.29 -6.10
N CYS A 84 7.08 -13.27 -5.25
CA CYS A 84 5.87 -12.55 -4.87
C CYS A 84 5.80 -11.09 -5.36
N GLY A 85 6.94 -10.52 -5.77
CA GLY A 85 6.99 -9.17 -6.32
C GLY A 85 6.70 -8.06 -5.30
N LEU A 86 6.79 -8.34 -4.00
CA LEU A 86 6.54 -7.38 -2.94
C LEU A 86 7.84 -6.81 -2.37
N MET A 87 7.86 -5.53 -2.05
CA MET A 87 8.94 -4.88 -1.31
C MET A 87 8.38 -3.82 -0.37
N ILE A 88 8.94 -3.73 0.84
CA ILE A 88 8.70 -2.63 1.78
C ILE A 88 10.04 -1.95 2.06
N ALA A 89 10.13 -0.64 1.89
CA ALA A 89 11.26 0.19 2.28
C ALA A 89 10.79 1.22 3.33
N SER A 90 11.54 1.40 4.40
CA SER A 90 11.11 2.18 5.57
C SER A 90 12.25 3.02 6.15
N LYS A 91 11.92 4.23 6.60
CA LYS A 91 12.77 5.06 7.48
C LYS A 91 12.87 4.48 8.91
N PHE A 92 11.81 3.80 9.35
CA PHE A 92 11.71 3.16 10.66
C PHE A 92 12.32 1.76 10.66
N SER A 93 12.98 1.38 11.75
CA SER A 93 13.57 0.05 11.89
C SER A 93 12.50 -1.04 11.90
N MET A 94 12.79 -2.15 11.23
CA MET A 94 11.89 -3.30 11.17
C MET A 94 12.29 -4.32 12.24
N VAL A 95 11.49 -4.47 13.29
CA VAL A 95 11.78 -5.41 14.39
C VAL A 95 11.39 -6.85 14.05
N CYS A 96 10.42 -7.01 13.14
CA CYS A 96 10.02 -8.30 12.62
C CYS A 96 9.48 -8.15 11.19
N ASN A 97 9.65 -9.20 10.36
CA ASN A 97 9.13 -9.25 9.01
C ASN A 97 8.71 -10.67 8.64
N HIS A 98 7.53 -10.80 8.03
CA HIS A 98 6.97 -12.07 7.59
C HIS A 98 6.48 -11.99 6.16
N PHE A 99 6.45 -13.15 5.50
CA PHE A 99 5.71 -13.33 4.27
C PHE A 99 4.74 -14.50 4.42
N THR A 100 3.46 -14.26 4.16
CA THR A 100 2.43 -15.31 4.12
C THR A 100 1.95 -15.46 2.68
N ALA A 101 2.17 -16.64 2.10
CA ALA A 101 1.61 -16.98 0.79
C ALA A 101 0.07 -17.06 0.89
N LEU A 102 -0.60 -16.53 -0.13
CA LEU A 102 -2.05 -16.50 -0.23
C LEU A 102 -2.51 -17.45 -1.36
N PRO A 103 -3.71 -18.03 -1.27
CA PRO A 103 -4.24 -18.86 -2.34
C PRO A 103 -4.38 -18.05 -3.63
N ALA A 104 -3.97 -18.62 -4.75
CA ALA A 104 -4.07 -18.02 -6.08
C ALA A 104 -4.66 -19.02 -7.09
N LYS A 105 -5.10 -18.53 -8.24
CA LYS A 105 -5.70 -19.35 -9.32
C LYS A 105 -5.02 -19.11 -10.67
N GLY A 106 -5.14 -20.10 -11.56
CA GLY A 106 -4.75 -19.96 -12.98
C GLY A 106 -3.26 -19.68 -13.17
N VAL A 107 -2.95 -18.83 -14.15
CA VAL A 107 -1.57 -18.44 -14.50
C VAL A 107 -0.85 -17.79 -13.33
N GLU A 108 -1.55 -17.03 -12.48
CA GLU A 108 -0.96 -16.40 -11.30
C GLU A 108 -0.42 -17.43 -10.33
N ARG A 109 -1.17 -18.52 -10.07
CA ARG A 109 -0.71 -19.62 -9.21
C ARG A 109 0.53 -20.33 -9.78
N LEU A 110 0.61 -20.45 -11.09
CA LEU A 110 1.71 -21.16 -11.76
C LEU A 110 2.98 -20.30 -11.84
N SER A 111 2.81 -18.99 -11.99
CA SER A 111 3.91 -18.08 -12.30
C SER A 111 4.37 -17.25 -11.10
N PHE A 112 3.52 -17.07 -10.08
CA PHE A 112 3.80 -16.17 -8.96
C PHE A 112 3.34 -16.77 -7.63
N THR A 113 3.95 -16.30 -6.55
CA THR A 113 3.54 -16.58 -5.18
C THR A 113 2.84 -15.34 -4.64
N LYS A 114 1.54 -15.19 -4.94
CA LYS A 114 0.71 -14.13 -4.34
C LYS A 114 0.74 -14.27 -2.82
N GLY A 115 0.69 -13.14 -2.11
CA GLY A 115 0.95 -13.14 -0.67
C GLY A 115 0.78 -11.79 -0.01
N VAL A 116 1.05 -11.77 1.28
CA VAL A 116 1.16 -10.55 2.08
C VAL A 116 2.51 -10.52 2.77
N SER A 117 3.21 -9.40 2.63
CA SER A 117 4.43 -9.06 3.33
C SER A 117 4.07 -8.22 4.55
N THR A 118 4.34 -8.70 5.75
CA THR A 118 4.04 -8.01 7.01
C THR A 118 5.32 -7.50 7.64
N SER A 119 5.42 -6.19 7.91
CA SER A 119 6.57 -5.56 8.56
C SER A 119 6.14 -4.82 9.82
N PHE A 120 6.91 -5.00 10.89
CA PHE A 120 6.68 -4.40 12.20
C PHE A 120 7.68 -3.25 12.35
N LEU A 121 7.21 -2.02 12.17
CA LEU A 121 8.02 -0.82 12.14
C LEU A 121 8.10 -0.23 13.55
N ARG A 122 9.31 -0.10 14.11
CA ARG A 122 9.53 0.52 15.42
C ARG A 122 9.31 2.03 15.33
N LEU A 123 8.40 2.54 16.14
CA LEU A 123 8.05 3.96 16.21
C LEU A 123 8.76 4.69 17.35
N THR A 124 9.22 3.94 18.36
CA THR A 124 9.99 4.45 19.51
C THR A 124 11.49 4.27 19.31
N ALA A 125 12.27 5.00 20.10
CA ALA A 125 13.71 4.83 20.13
C ALA A 125 14.10 3.43 20.65
N ALA A 126 15.35 3.00 20.43
CA ALA A 126 15.79 1.68 20.85
C ALA A 126 15.84 1.57 22.40
N GLU A 127 16.16 2.68 23.04
CA GLU A 127 16.30 2.89 24.47
C GLU A 127 14.97 3.12 25.21
N ASP A 128 13.86 3.33 24.48
CA ASP A 128 12.56 3.52 25.11
C ASP A 128 12.12 2.22 25.83
N PRO A 129 11.59 2.32 27.06
CA PRO A 129 11.22 1.15 27.87
C PRO A 129 10.07 0.34 27.26
N THR A 130 9.32 0.95 26.33
CA THR A 130 8.22 0.33 25.61
C THR A 130 8.49 0.40 24.12
N THR A 131 8.45 -0.74 23.45
CA THR A 131 8.55 -0.81 21.99
C THR A 131 7.17 -0.60 21.39
N ARG A 132 6.94 0.56 20.76
CA ARG A 132 5.72 0.84 20.01
C ARG A 132 5.95 0.54 18.54
N VAL A 133 4.98 -0.09 17.88
CA VAL A 133 5.10 -0.53 16.49
C VAL A 133 3.91 -0.14 15.63
N ALA A 134 4.18 0.13 14.35
CA ALA A 134 3.18 0.08 13.29
C ALA A 134 3.36 -1.23 12.50
N ILE A 135 2.25 -1.92 12.23
CA ILE A 135 2.22 -3.12 11.40
C ILE A 135 1.79 -2.71 9.99
N VAL A 136 2.65 -2.92 9.00
CA VAL A 136 2.36 -2.64 7.59
C VAL A 136 2.26 -3.95 6.83
N LEU A 137 1.10 -4.22 6.24
CA LEU A 137 0.80 -5.39 5.42
C LEU A 137 0.76 -4.96 3.95
N ASN A 138 1.84 -5.21 3.21
CA ASN A 138 1.90 -4.98 1.76
C ASN A 138 1.39 -6.23 1.02
N THR A 139 0.41 -6.09 0.12
CA THR A 139 -0.12 -7.20 -0.68
C THR A 139 -0.40 -6.81 -2.13
N HIS A 140 -0.51 -7.83 -2.98
CA HIS A 140 -1.03 -7.71 -4.34
C HIS A 140 -1.97 -8.90 -4.56
N LEU A 141 -3.28 -8.66 -4.64
CA LEU A 141 -4.29 -9.72 -4.70
C LEU A 141 -4.45 -10.30 -6.12
N GLN A 142 -5.28 -11.33 -6.25
CA GLN A 142 -5.60 -11.98 -7.52
C GLN A 142 -6.18 -10.97 -8.52
N SER A 143 -5.57 -10.87 -9.71
CA SER A 143 -6.07 -10.00 -10.77
C SER A 143 -7.21 -10.65 -11.55
N ASP A 144 -8.04 -9.81 -12.17
CA ASP A 144 -9.06 -10.23 -13.15
C ASP A 144 -8.50 -10.37 -14.58
N TYR A 145 -7.18 -10.18 -14.78
CA TYR A 145 -6.57 -10.12 -16.11
C TYR A 145 -6.61 -11.47 -16.85
N TRP A 146 -6.31 -12.57 -16.17
CA TRP A 146 -6.29 -13.92 -16.77
C TRP A 146 -7.51 -14.78 -16.41
N SER A 147 -8.21 -14.46 -15.34
CA SER A 147 -9.43 -15.16 -14.91
C SER A 147 -10.17 -14.33 -13.86
N SER A 148 -11.50 -14.46 -13.78
CA SER A 148 -12.28 -13.84 -12.69
C SER A 148 -11.70 -14.22 -11.32
N GLY A 149 -11.31 -13.19 -10.58
CA GLY A 149 -10.54 -13.29 -9.35
C GLY A 149 -11.37 -13.16 -8.07
N ARG A 150 -12.64 -12.69 -8.14
CA ARG A 150 -13.46 -12.34 -6.96
C ARG A 150 -13.48 -13.42 -5.87
N ASP A 151 -13.84 -14.65 -6.20
CA ASP A 151 -13.89 -15.75 -5.22
C ASP A 151 -12.51 -16.06 -4.62
N THR A 152 -11.45 -15.88 -5.40
CA THR A 152 -10.08 -16.07 -4.93
C THR A 152 -9.68 -14.92 -4.02
N ARG A 153 -9.97 -13.66 -4.38
CA ARG A 153 -9.74 -12.49 -3.53
C ARG A 153 -10.48 -12.59 -2.21
N ALA A 154 -11.73 -13.06 -2.19
CA ALA A 154 -12.47 -13.30 -0.95
C ALA A 154 -11.76 -14.28 0.01
N LYS A 155 -11.15 -15.35 -0.54
CA LYS A 155 -10.31 -16.27 0.25
C LYS A 155 -9.02 -15.61 0.72
N GLN A 156 -8.35 -14.86 -0.16
CA GLN A 156 -7.13 -14.13 0.17
C GLN A 156 -7.36 -13.11 1.29
N ILE A 157 -8.46 -12.35 1.23
CA ILE A 157 -8.87 -11.40 2.27
C ILE A 157 -9.12 -12.11 3.60
N SER A 158 -9.78 -13.27 3.57
CA SER A 158 -10.00 -14.07 4.77
C SER A 158 -8.66 -14.51 5.40
N CYS A 159 -7.70 -14.95 4.58
CA CYS A 159 -6.35 -15.26 5.06
C CYS A 159 -5.61 -14.03 5.60
N ILE A 160 -5.79 -12.84 4.99
CA ILE A 160 -5.19 -11.59 5.50
C ILE A 160 -5.75 -11.24 6.88
N LYS A 161 -7.03 -11.45 7.12
CA LYS A 161 -7.61 -11.28 8.46
C LYS A 161 -6.93 -12.18 9.50
N ASP A 162 -6.65 -13.43 9.13
CA ASP A 162 -5.90 -14.33 10.02
C ASP A 162 -4.44 -13.87 10.21
N VAL A 163 -3.81 -13.29 9.18
CA VAL A 163 -2.46 -12.71 9.27
C VAL A 163 -2.45 -11.52 10.25
N VAL A 164 -3.44 -10.64 10.18
CA VAL A 164 -3.59 -9.51 11.12
C VAL A 164 -3.67 -10.03 12.55
N HIS A 165 -4.55 -11.01 12.80
CA HIS A 165 -4.70 -11.59 14.13
C HIS A 165 -3.39 -12.23 14.65
N ARG A 166 -2.67 -12.96 13.79
CA ARG A 166 -1.37 -13.53 14.17
C ARG A 166 -0.33 -12.46 14.50
N ALA A 167 -0.28 -11.38 13.72
CA ALA A 167 0.64 -10.28 13.95
C ALA A 167 0.35 -9.56 15.28
N GLU A 168 -0.92 -9.40 15.64
CA GLU A 168 -1.32 -8.87 16.96
C GLU A 168 -0.86 -9.78 18.11
N MET A 169 -1.10 -11.09 17.98
CA MET A 169 -0.69 -12.06 18.99
C MET A 169 0.82 -12.10 19.16
N GLU A 170 1.58 -11.96 18.08
CA GLU A 170 3.03 -11.87 18.11
C GLU A 170 3.52 -10.58 18.79
N CYS A 171 2.90 -9.43 18.50
CA CYS A 171 3.19 -8.18 19.21
C CYS A 171 2.93 -8.34 20.72
N ALA A 172 1.78 -8.89 21.10
CA ALA A 172 1.44 -9.12 22.50
C ALA A 172 2.45 -10.05 23.19
N GLY A 173 2.85 -11.14 22.52
CA GLY A 173 3.85 -12.09 23.03
C GLY A 173 5.25 -11.50 23.21
N ASN A 174 5.62 -10.51 22.38
CA ASN A 174 6.89 -9.79 22.48
C ASN A 174 6.82 -8.51 23.34
N GLY A 175 5.66 -8.20 23.95
CA GLY A 175 5.47 -7.00 24.75
C GLY A 175 5.48 -5.69 23.94
N TYR A 176 5.15 -5.75 22.65
CA TYR A 176 5.04 -4.58 21.79
C TYR A 176 3.67 -3.93 21.92
N GLU A 177 3.64 -2.61 21.96
CA GLU A 177 2.41 -1.82 21.85
C GLU A 177 2.15 -1.51 20.37
N VAL A 178 1.00 -1.96 19.85
CA VAL A 178 0.61 -1.71 18.46
C VAL A 178 -0.13 -0.38 18.37
N ASP A 179 0.47 0.59 17.68
CA ASP A 179 -0.17 1.89 17.45
C ASP A 179 -1.02 1.89 16.18
N ARG A 180 -0.59 1.15 15.16
CA ARG A 180 -1.22 1.13 13.84
C ARG A 180 -1.16 -0.24 13.19
N ILE A 181 -2.19 -0.58 12.44
CA ILE A 181 -2.18 -1.67 11.46
C ILE A 181 -2.68 -1.13 10.12
N MET A 182 -1.90 -1.30 9.07
CA MET A 182 -2.24 -0.81 7.73
C MET A 182 -2.19 -1.95 6.71
N LEU A 183 -3.27 -2.15 5.97
CA LEU A 183 -3.29 -2.99 4.77
C LEU A 183 -3.08 -2.10 3.55
N VAL A 184 -2.05 -2.43 2.77
CA VAL A 184 -1.49 -1.56 1.74
C VAL A 184 -1.25 -2.36 0.47
N GLY A 185 -1.62 -1.80 -0.68
CA GLY A 185 -1.28 -2.39 -1.98
C GLY A 185 -2.41 -2.46 -2.97
N ASP A 186 -2.12 -3.10 -4.11
CA ASP A 186 -3.06 -3.38 -5.17
C ASP A 186 -3.98 -4.55 -4.77
N LEU A 187 -5.21 -4.22 -4.39
CA LEU A 187 -6.20 -5.21 -3.99
C LEU A 187 -6.96 -5.81 -5.16
N ASN A 188 -6.77 -5.32 -6.40
CA ASN A 188 -7.55 -5.73 -7.57
C ASN A 188 -9.09 -5.69 -7.33
N ILE A 189 -9.55 -4.83 -6.42
CA ILE A 189 -10.97 -4.61 -6.09
C ILE A 189 -11.33 -3.19 -6.47
N VAL A 190 -12.39 -3.02 -7.25
CA VAL A 190 -12.86 -1.70 -7.69
C VAL A 190 -13.54 -0.97 -6.52
N ALA A 191 -13.09 0.25 -6.22
CA ALA A 191 -13.68 1.06 -5.16
C ALA A 191 -15.18 1.31 -5.39
N GLY A 192 -15.98 1.22 -4.33
CA GLY A 192 -17.44 1.40 -4.37
C GLY A 192 -18.21 0.25 -5.05
N SER A 193 -17.54 -0.84 -5.45
CA SER A 193 -18.22 -2.05 -5.90
C SER A 193 -18.78 -2.86 -4.71
N GLY A 194 -19.67 -3.82 -4.98
CA GLY A 194 -20.12 -4.75 -3.94
C GLY A 194 -18.99 -5.60 -3.35
N GLU A 195 -17.93 -5.88 -4.13
CA GLU A 195 -16.73 -6.56 -3.61
C GLU A 195 -15.92 -5.67 -2.66
N TYR A 196 -15.90 -4.36 -2.89
CA TYR A 196 -15.32 -3.39 -1.95
C TYR A 196 -16.13 -3.34 -0.64
N GLU A 197 -17.45 -3.36 -0.70
CA GLU A 197 -18.29 -3.45 0.51
C GLU A 197 -18.02 -4.75 1.27
N ASP A 198 -17.93 -5.89 0.57
CA ASP A 198 -17.56 -7.18 1.16
C ASP A 198 -16.19 -7.13 1.87
N LEU A 199 -15.19 -6.49 1.24
CA LEU A 199 -13.86 -6.27 1.81
C LEU A 199 -13.94 -5.46 3.12
N MET A 200 -14.58 -4.29 3.09
CA MET A 200 -14.70 -3.42 4.27
C MET A 200 -15.47 -4.11 5.41
N ASN A 201 -16.48 -4.93 5.07
CA ASN A 201 -17.23 -5.74 6.04
C ASN A 201 -16.39 -6.85 6.68
N LYS A 202 -15.33 -7.36 6.03
CA LYS A 202 -14.41 -8.33 6.65
C LYS A 202 -13.55 -7.72 7.75
N PHE A 203 -13.31 -6.41 7.66
CA PHE A 203 -12.52 -5.61 8.59
C PHE A 203 -13.41 -4.55 9.26
N PRO A 204 -14.32 -4.95 10.18
CA PRO A 204 -15.28 -4.03 10.77
C PRO A 204 -14.58 -2.87 11.48
N GLY A 205 -15.04 -1.65 11.21
CA GLY A 205 -14.46 -0.43 11.75
C GLY A 205 -13.19 0.05 11.04
N SER A 206 -12.69 -0.66 10.04
CA SER A 206 -11.56 -0.19 9.22
C SER A 206 -11.90 1.08 8.45
N VAL A 207 -10.86 1.84 8.09
CA VAL A 207 -11.00 3.10 7.36
C VAL A 207 -10.16 3.02 6.09
N ASP A 208 -10.80 3.09 4.92
CA ASP A 208 -10.09 3.31 3.67
C ASP A 208 -9.67 4.79 3.59
N LEU A 209 -8.36 5.05 3.58
CA LEU A 209 -7.82 6.41 3.57
C LEU A 209 -7.97 7.11 2.21
N MET A 210 -8.29 6.36 1.17
CA MET A 210 -8.58 6.88 -0.17
C MET A 210 -10.09 7.04 -0.44
N ALA A 211 -10.94 6.48 0.41
CA ALA A 211 -12.39 6.55 0.24
C ALA A 211 -12.87 8.01 0.14
N PRO A 212 -13.80 8.32 -0.78
CA PRO A 212 -14.37 9.65 -0.84
C PRO A 212 -14.94 10.02 0.52
N LEU A 213 -14.70 11.25 0.98
CA LEU A 213 -15.42 11.78 2.13
C LEU A 213 -16.92 11.66 1.81
N THR A 214 -17.65 10.92 2.64
CA THR A 214 -19.11 10.93 2.56
C THR A 214 -19.57 12.36 2.82
N ASP A 215 -20.44 12.88 1.97
CA ASP A 215 -21.12 14.14 2.28
C ASP A 215 -21.92 13.96 3.58
N ILE A 216 -22.21 15.09 4.26
CA ILE A 216 -22.86 15.17 5.58
C ILE A 216 -24.15 14.32 5.68
N ASP A 217 -24.79 14.03 4.55
CA ASP A 217 -26.05 13.29 4.44
C ASP A 217 -25.88 11.77 4.23
N GLY A 218 -24.66 11.23 4.35
CA GLY A 218 -24.41 9.78 4.28
C GLY A 218 -24.61 9.17 2.89
N SER A 219 -24.87 9.98 1.86
CA SER A 219 -24.84 9.53 0.48
C SER A 219 -23.40 9.41 0.00
N ILE A 220 -23.08 8.30 -0.68
CA ILE A 220 -21.88 8.23 -1.52
C ILE A 220 -22.09 9.29 -2.59
N ALA A 221 -21.39 10.42 -2.50
CA ALA A 221 -21.42 11.42 -3.56
C ALA A 221 -21.12 10.71 -4.90
N GLY A 222 -21.94 10.94 -5.92
CA GLY A 222 -21.79 10.26 -7.22
C GLY A 222 -22.83 9.19 -7.58
N ARG A 223 -23.98 9.10 -6.91
CA ARG A 223 -25.21 8.73 -7.67
C ARG A 223 -25.37 9.78 -8.77
N GLU A 224 -25.54 9.34 -10.01
CA GLU A 224 -25.75 10.20 -11.18
C GLU A 224 -26.73 11.32 -10.82
N GLY A 225 -26.26 12.57 -10.85
CA GLY A 225 -27.08 13.76 -10.57
C GLY A 225 -26.57 14.74 -9.52
N SER A 226 -25.58 14.40 -8.70
CA SER A 226 -24.98 15.35 -7.74
C SER A 226 -23.50 15.62 -8.04
N THR A 227 -23.25 16.55 -8.97
CA THR A 227 -21.92 17.06 -9.33
C THR A 227 -21.72 18.47 -8.79
N ARG A 228 -21.76 18.64 -7.47
CA ARG A 228 -21.19 19.85 -6.85
C ARG A 228 -19.80 19.56 -6.27
N GLY A 229 -18.79 19.78 -7.11
CA GLY A 229 -17.55 20.41 -6.69
C GLY A 229 -16.41 19.57 -6.11
N VAL A 230 -16.54 18.25 -5.94
CA VAL A 230 -15.40 17.43 -5.50
C VAL A 230 -14.69 16.86 -6.74
N ASP A 231 -13.57 17.48 -7.13
CA ASP A 231 -12.65 16.89 -8.12
C ASP A 231 -12.17 15.53 -7.59
N ARG A 232 -12.49 14.44 -8.27
CA ARG A 232 -12.07 13.08 -7.89
C ARG A 232 -10.92 12.55 -8.74
N SER A 233 -10.45 13.35 -9.71
CA SER A 233 -9.37 12.95 -10.62
C SER A 233 -8.07 12.61 -9.87
N PHE A 234 -7.83 13.28 -8.73
CA PHE A 234 -6.66 13.06 -7.86
C PHE A 234 -6.70 11.76 -7.04
N ARG A 235 -7.77 10.97 -7.13
CA ARG A 235 -7.94 9.73 -6.34
C ARG A 235 -7.94 8.46 -7.17
N LEU A 236 -7.90 8.55 -8.50
CA LEU A 236 -7.94 7.39 -9.39
C LEU A 236 -6.55 6.77 -9.56
N THR A 237 -6.46 5.44 -9.65
CA THR A 237 -5.16 4.75 -9.65
C THR A 237 -4.86 3.92 -10.91
N PHE A 238 -5.83 3.77 -11.82
CA PHE A 238 -5.72 3.02 -13.09
C PHE A 238 -4.99 3.78 -14.24
N PRO A 239 -4.63 3.18 -15.41
CA PRO A 239 -3.38 3.42 -16.13
C PRO A 239 -3.01 4.88 -16.34
N VAL A 240 -1.86 5.32 -15.81
CA VAL A 240 -1.17 6.53 -16.29
C VAL A 240 -0.73 6.33 -17.73
N ALA A 241 -0.24 5.12 -18.04
CA ALA A 241 0.07 4.70 -19.40
C ALA A 241 -0.31 3.25 -19.65
N ARG A 242 -0.94 3.00 -20.81
CA ARG A 242 -1.01 1.66 -21.39
C ARG A 242 -0.01 1.62 -22.53
N TRP A 243 0.95 0.71 -22.40
CA TRP A 243 1.78 0.32 -23.53
C TRP A 243 0.88 -0.19 -24.66
N ARG A 244 0.97 0.44 -25.83
CA ARG A 244 0.83 -0.26 -27.10
C ARG A 244 2.24 -0.30 -27.66
N HIS A 245 2.88 -1.47 -27.63
CA HIS A 245 4.17 -1.66 -28.28
C HIS A 245 4.00 -1.37 -29.77
N VAL A 246 4.42 -0.19 -30.22
CA VAL A 246 4.62 0.11 -31.63
C VAL A 246 6.10 -0.10 -31.87
N VAL A 247 6.48 -1.30 -32.32
CA VAL A 247 7.80 -1.48 -32.92
C VAL A 247 7.82 -0.58 -34.14
N LEU A 248 8.67 0.46 -34.11
CA LEU A 248 9.15 1.09 -35.33
C LEU A 248 10.46 0.38 -35.67
N PRO A 249 10.45 -0.59 -36.62
CA PRO A 249 11.63 -1.42 -36.91
C PRO A 249 12.86 -0.59 -37.31
N CYS A 250 12.64 0.64 -37.77
CA CYS A 250 13.67 1.58 -38.20
C CYS A 250 14.29 2.44 -37.07
N LEU A 251 13.72 2.48 -35.85
CA LEU A 251 14.18 3.37 -34.78
C LEU A 251 14.51 2.68 -33.46
N GLY A 252 14.07 1.43 -33.24
CA GLY A 252 14.39 0.69 -32.01
C GLY A 252 13.83 1.31 -30.72
N GLU A 253 12.84 2.22 -30.82
CA GLU A 253 12.24 2.91 -29.68
C GLU A 253 10.91 2.28 -29.26
N SER A 254 10.72 2.14 -27.94
CA SER A 254 9.43 1.85 -27.30
C SER A 254 8.73 3.16 -26.87
N ARG A 255 7.39 3.22 -26.99
CA ARG A 255 6.59 4.39 -26.58
C ARG A 255 5.40 3.99 -25.70
N TYR A 256 5.08 4.86 -24.75
CA TYR A 256 3.94 4.76 -23.84
C TYR A 256 2.80 5.63 -24.35
N ILE A 257 1.56 5.14 -24.26
CA ILE A 257 0.36 5.95 -24.54
C ILE A 257 -0.40 6.13 -23.24
N ASP A 258 -0.62 7.39 -22.85
CA ASP A 258 -1.39 7.69 -21.65
C ASP A 258 -2.86 7.28 -21.84
N LEU A 259 -3.41 6.63 -20.83
CA LEU A 259 -4.84 6.36 -20.77
C LEU A 259 -5.49 7.18 -19.65
N VAL A 260 -6.81 7.34 -19.75
CA VAL A 260 -7.58 7.97 -18.69
C VAL A 260 -7.87 6.92 -17.62
N PRO A 261 -7.40 7.08 -16.36
CA PRO A 261 -7.83 6.24 -15.24
C PRO A 261 -9.36 6.23 -15.12
N LYS A 262 -9.94 5.08 -14.80
CA LYS A 262 -11.40 4.97 -14.60
C LYS A 262 -11.83 4.51 -13.22
N VAL A 263 -10.95 3.83 -12.48
CA VAL A 263 -11.29 3.30 -11.15
C VAL A 263 -10.05 3.27 -10.23
N VAL A 264 -10.21 2.79 -8.99
CA VAL A 264 -9.19 2.68 -7.94
C VAL A 264 -9.03 1.21 -7.55
N LEU A 265 -7.78 0.72 -7.48
CA LEU A 265 -7.43 -0.63 -6.98
C LEU A 265 -6.35 -0.65 -5.91
N ASP A 266 -5.57 0.42 -5.82
CA ASP A 266 -4.53 0.53 -4.82
C ASP A 266 -5.13 1.19 -3.58
N TYR A 267 -4.84 0.62 -2.42
CA TYR A 267 -5.44 1.07 -1.17
C TYR A 267 -4.40 1.26 -0.08
N VAL A 268 -4.73 2.16 0.83
CA VAL A 268 -4.19 2.19 2.19
C VAL A 268 -5.38 2.13 3.13
N ILE A 269 -5.60 0.99 3.75
CA ILE A 269 -6.70 0.73 4.68
C ILE A 269 -6.13 0.68 6.09
N ASP A 270 -6.60 1.57 6.95
CA ASP A 270 -6.30 1.56 8.38
C ASP A 270 -7.17 0.52 9.09
N LEU A 271 -6.54 -0.49 9.66
CA LEU A 271 -7.16 -1.59 10.39
C LEU A 271 -7.03 -1.42 11.91
N SER A 272 -6.48 -0.30 12.40
CA SER A 272 -6.13 -0.11 13.81
C SER A 272 -7.33 -0.20 14.76
N SER A 273 -8.52 0.19 14.30
CA SER A 273 -9.77 0.09 15.06
C SER A 273 -10.12 -1.35 15.46
N MET A 274 -9.62 -2.34 14.73
CA MET A 274 -9.82 -3.76 15.05
C MET A 274 -9.05 -4.21 16.29
N VAL A 275 -8.02 -3.46 16.68
CA VAL A 275 -7.07 -3.80 17.74
C VAL A 275 -7.51 -3.21 19.09
N THR A 276 -8.14 -2.04 19.08
CA THR A 276 -8.29 -1.22 20.30
C THR A 276 -9.64 -1.39 21.00
N ARG A 277 -9.67 -2.19 22.07
CA ARG A 277 -10.66 -2.01 23.15
C ARG A 277 -10.40 -0.64 23.82
N GLY A 278 -11.29 0.33 23.63
CA GLY A 278 -11.27 1.59 24.39
C GLY A 278 -10.82 2.85 23.63
N VAL A 279 -10.59 2.79 22.33
CA VAL A 279 -10.47 4.00 21.50
C VAL A 279 -11.87 4.36 20.97
N PRO A 280 -12.35 5.62 21.09
CA PRO A 280 -13.69 5.99 20.67
C PRO A 280 -13.93 5.66 19.19
N LEU A 281 -15.13 5.11 18.90
CA LEU A 281 -15.66 4.73 17.58
C LEU A 281 -15.57 5.84 16.51
N HIS A 282 -15.36 7.09 16.92
CA HIS A 282 -15.29 8.23 16.03
C HIS A 282 -14.20 9.19 16.48
N HIS A 283 -12.98 8.96 16.00
CA HIS A 283 -12.07 10.06 15.78
C HIS A 283 -12.04 10.31 14.28
N ARG A 284 -12.90 11.24 13.81
CA ARG A 284 -12.76 11.82 12.47
C ARG A 284 -11.30 12.19 12.30
N HIS A 285 -10.71 11.73 11.20
CA HIS A 285 -9.37 12.03 10.70
C HIS A 285 -8.25 11.07 11.11
N ALA A 286 -8.06 9.99 10.35
CA ALA A 286 -6.88 9.91 9.48
C ALA A 286 -7.26 10.69 8.19
N ASP A 287 -6.55 11.76 7.86
CA ASP A 287 -7.18 12.90 7.16
C ASP A 287 -7.35 12.74 5.64
N SER A 288 -6.46 12.03 4.95
CA SER A 288 -6.58 11.79 3.51
C SER A 288 -5.42 10.94 2.99
N GLY A 289 -5.69 10.17 1.93
CA GLY A 289 -4.70 9.78 0.94
C GLY A 289 -4.87 10.61 -0.34
N TYR A 290 -3.79 10.70 -1.11
CA TYR A 290 -3.75 11.39 -2.39
C TYR A 290 -2.86 10.65 -3.39
N VAL A 291 -3.13 10.86 -4.68
CA VAL A 291 -2.26 10.38 -5.75
C VAL A 291 -1.09 11.34 -5.97
N HIS A 292 0.14 10.82 -5.97
CA HIS A 292 1.34 11.61 -6.22
C HIS A 292 1.69 11.64 -7.72
N HIS A 293 0.98 12.43 -8.51
CA HIS A 293 1.13 12.50 -9.97
C HIS A 293 2.55 12.85 -10.46
N ALA A 294 3.33 13.61 -9.69
CA ALA A 294 4.71 13.92 -10.06
C ALA A 294 5.65 12.70 -9.92
N MET A 295 5.31 11.71 -9.09
CA MET A 295 6.16 10.55 -8.86
C MET A 295 6.01 9.50 -9.95
N CYS A 296 4.89 9.50 -10.69
CA CYS A 296 4.64 8.50 -11.73
C CYS A 296 5.22 8.85 -13.11
N ARG A 297 5.98 9.95 -13.25
CA ARG A 297 6.51 10.41 -14.55
C ARG A 297 8.03 10.65 -14.53
N ASP A 298 8.68 10.42 -15.66
CA ASP A 298 10.10 10.79 -15.88
C ASP A 298 10.26 12.28 -16.20
N ALA A 299 11.50 12.75 -16.32
CA ALA A 299 11.83 14.15 -16.64
C ALA A 299 11.29 14.63 -18.00
N ARG A 300 10.87 13.71 -18.89
CA ARG A 300 10.26 14.02 -20.19
C ARG A 300 8.73 13.92 -20.14
N GLY A 301 8.15 13.68 -18.96
CA GLY A 301 6.72 13.51 -18.75
C GLY A 301 6.19 12.12 -19.09
N LEU A 302 7.04 11.13 -19.38
CA LEU A 302 6.62 9.76 -19.70
C LEU A 302 6.26 8.99 -18.44
N ALA A 303 5.19 8.21 -18.46
CA ALA A 303 4.78 7.41 -17.32
C ALA A 303 5.79 6.31 -16.96
N LEU A 304 5.90 6.04 -15.66
CA LEU A 304 6.79 5.03 -15.08
C LEU A 304 6.07 3.75 -14.65
N SER A 305 4.74 3.74 -14.64
CA SER A 305 3.92 2.55 -14.38
C SER A 305 2.53 2.81 -14.97
N ASP A 306 1.72 1.77 -15.15
CA ASP A 306 0.29 1.95 -15.32
C ASP A 306 -0.37 2.40 -14.00
N HIS A 307 0.09 1.96 -12.84
CA HIS A 307 -0.52 2.44 -11.60
C HIS A 307 0.01 3.81 -11.19
N TYR A 308 -0.88 4.65 -10.66
CA TYR A 308 -0.46 5.85 -9.92
C TYR A 308 0.00 5.47 -8.51
N PRO A 309 1.07 6.10 -8.00
CA PRO A 309 1.43 5.95 -6.61
C PRO A 309 0.48 6.72 -5.69
N ILE A 310 0.04 6.07 -4.63
CA ILE A 310 -0.77 6.67 -3.57
C ILE A 310 0.11 6.94 -2.38
N VAL A 311 -0.05 8.11 -1.77
CA VAL A 311 0.49 8.42 -0.45
C VAL A 311 -0.66 8.66 0.51
N ALA A 312 -0.66 7.97 1.64
CA ALA A 312 -1.62 8.18 2.72
C ALA A 312 -0.90 8.58 4.02
N VAL A 313 -1.51 9.49 4.77
CA VAL A 313 -0.94 10.02 6.02
C VAL A 313 -1.80 9.56 7.20
N SER A 314 -1.21 8.81 8.13
CA SER A 314 -1.86 8.45 9.38
C SER A 314 -1.83 9.61 10.38
N ARG A 315 -2.89 9.80 11.18
CA ARG A 315 -2.98 10.91 12.16
C ARG A 315 -1.99 10.75 13.33
N LYS A 316 -1.72 11.90 13.96
CA LYS A 316 -0.88 12.11 15.15
C LYS A 316 -1.16 11.07 16.24
N PHE A 317 -0.16 10.29 16.64
CA PHE A 317 -0.22 9.47 17.86
C PHE A 317 -0.62 10.37 19.04
N PRO A 318 -1.53 9.94 19.92
CA PRO A 318 -1.75 10.65 21.17
C PRO A 318 -0.42 10.71 21.94
N ASP A 319 -0.04 11.92 22.37
CA ASP A 319 1.08 12.09 23.29
C ASP A 319 0.69 11.39 24.60
N CYS A 320 1.37 10.28 24.95
CA CYS A 320 1.08 9.46 26.14
C CYS A 320 1.31 10.17 27.49
N LYS A 321 1.42 11.51 27.52
CA LYS A 321 1.37 12.28 28.77
C LYS A 321 -0.05 12.50 29.30
N ALA A 322 -1.09 12.22 28.51
CA ALA A 322 -2.46 12.29 28.97
C ALA A 322 -3.01 10.90 29.30
N THR A 323 -3.32 10.71 30.59
CA THR A 323 -4.24 9.72 31.16
C THR A 323 -3.87 8.24 31.04
N ARG A 324 -3.06 7.75 32.00
CA ARG A 324 -3.31 6.41 32.54
C ARG A 324 -4.64 6.47 33.31
N PRO A 325 -5.64 5.60 33.04
CA PRO A 325 -6.68 5.35 34.00
C PRO A 325 -6.00 4.78 35.26
N GLN A 326 -6.19 5.42 36.40
CA GLN A 326 -5.80 4.81 37.68
C GLN A 326 -6.51 3.45 37.75
N ARG A 327 -5.73 2.38 37.95
CA ARG A 327 -6.31 1.09 38.34
C ARG A 327 -7.24 1.35 39.53
N PRO A 328 -8.45 0.79 39.57
CA PRO A 328 -9.24 0.81 40.79
C PRO A 328 -8.38 0.14 41.87
N THR A 329 -7.98 0.90 42.88
CA THR A 329 -7.50 0.34 44.12
C THR A 329 -8.59 -0.60 44.60
N ALA A 330 -8.27 -1.89 44.67
CA ALA A 330 -9.12 -2.85 45.34
C ALA A 330 -9.43 -2.30 46.72
N LEU A 331 -10.72 -2.09 46.99
CA LEU A 331 -11.23 -1.82 48.33
C LEU A 331 -10.72 -2.93 49.24
N ALA A 332 -9.86 -2.56 50.18
CA ALA A 332 -9.60 -3.37 51.35
C ALA A 332 -10.91 -3.49 52.12
N ALA A 333 -11.40 -4.72 52.22
CA ALA A 333 -12.33 -5.18 53.23
C ALA A 333 -11.72 -6.45 53.83
#